data_AF-F0T1E8-F1
#
_entry.id   AF-F0T1E8-F1
#
_cell.length_a   1.000
_cell.length_b   1.000
_cell.length_c   1.000
_cell.angle_alpha   90.00
_cell.angle_beta   90.00
_cell.angle_gamma   90.00
#
_symmetry.space_group_name_H-M   'P 1'
#
loop_
_entity.id
_entity.type
_entity.pdbx_description
1 polymer ?
#
loop_
_entity_poly.entity_id
_entity_poly.type
_entity_poly.pdbx_seq_one_letter_code
_entity_poly.pdbx_strand_id
1 'polypeptide(L)'
;MLWESIKMSWVNIIHNKLRSFLTMLGIVIGVASIIALITIVKGATDSIGNQVTELGANKIIITATGTPLKQGLSQDDIANLSLIENISGISPSISGKTAIEYHQTVLDHVTVQGKNEVYFKTDTKLLNSGRPINILDLENKNRVVILGSNIVQELFYGANPLDKNLTINGLDYTIIGTLAASSGFSMNSTNDLVIIPYTTALSTLGVKNITNLDVFLIDTNLADQTVLDLKGVLNPAFNYKDQAYTIFNMGDIIQSFQSMMAMMSLLLAGIAAISLVVGGIGIMNMMLVSITERTTEIGLRKALGATPNRIQLQFIIEAIFLSVFGGLAGLIFGALIAYFATVLIGIDFTLSPATISLAVGFSAAVGIIFGYMPARKASRLNPIDALRSL
;
A
#
# COMPACT_ATOMS: atom_id res chain seq x y z
N MET A 1 -5.47 -0.34 46.76
CA MET A 1 -5.86 0.94 46.11
C MET A 1 -6.10 0.82 44.61
N LEU A 2 -5.10 0.72 43.71
CA LEU A 2 -5.38 0.56 42.26
C LEU A 2 -6.21 -0.70 41.95
N TRP A 3 -5.86 -1.83 42.60
CA TRP A 3 -6.60 -3.09 42.47
C TRP A 3 -8.03 -3.02 43.02
N GLU A 4 -8.25 -2.29 44.11
CA GLU A 4 -9.59 -2.08 44.68
C GLU A 4 -10.44 -1.15 43.82
N SER A 5 -9.84 -0.11 43.24
CA SER A 5 -10.52 0.75 42.27
C SER A 5 -10.95 -0.03 41.02
N ILE A 6 -10.08 -0.89 40.47
CA ILE A 6 -10.43 -1.77 39.34
C ILE A 6 -11.55 -2.73 39.72
N LYS A 7 -11.46 -3.38 40.88
CA LYS A 7 -12.48 -4.32 41.38
C LYS A 7 -13.83 -3.64 41.60
N MET A 8 -13.85 -2.43 42.16
CA MET A 8 -15.08 -1.66 42.34
C MET A 8 -15.67 -1.17 41.02
N SER A 9 -14.85 -0.70 40.07
CA SER A 9 -15.32 -0.32 38.73
C SER A 9 -15.97 -1.50 37.99
N TRP A 10 -15.39 -2.70 38.09
CA TRP A 10 -15.95 -3.91 37.49
C TRP A 10 -17.34 -4.27 38.05
N VAL A 11 -17.49 -4.25 39.38
CA VAL A 11 -18.78 -4.54 40.05
C VAL A 11 -19.86 -3.51 39.68
N ASN A 12 -19.47 -2.25 39.52
CA ASN A 12 -20.38 -1.17 39.13
C ASN A 12 -20.91 -1.30 37.69
N ILE A 13 -20.03 -1.65 36.75
CA ILE A 13 -20.39 -1.90 35.34
C ILE A 13 -21.39 -3.05 35.25
N ILE A 14 -21.24 -4.08 36.08
CA ILE A 14 -22.14 -5.24 36.12
C ILE A 14 -23.51 -4.92 36.70
N HIS A 15 -23.63 -3.97 37.62
CA HIS A 15 -24.92 -3.57 38.20
C HIS A 15 -25.79 -2.78 37.21
N ASN A 16 -25.18 -1.96 36.34
CA ASN A 16 -25.89 -1.12 35.36
C ASN A 16 -25.62 -1.54 33.90
N LYS A 17 -25.85 -2.83 33.60
CA LYS A 17 -25.49 -3.48 32.33
C LYS A 17 -25.94 -2.74 31.08
N LEU A 18 -27.20 -2.28 31.03
CA LEU A 18 -27.77 -1.64 29.85
C LEU A 18 -27.10 -0.30 29.54
N ARG A 19 -26.79 0.49 30.58
CA ARG A 19 -26.15 1.79 30.43
C ARG A 19 -24.67 1.68 30.06
N SER A 20 -23.95 0.81 30.77
CA SER A 20 -22.55 0.54 30.45
C SER A 20 -22.39 -0.06 29.06
N PHE A 21 -23.33 -0.90 28.63
CA PHE A 21 -23.37 -1.41 27.25
C PHE A 21 -23.62 -0.30 26.24
N LEU A 22 -24.66 0.53 26.41
CA LEU A 22 -24.98 1.62 25.47
C LEU A 22 -23.85 2.66 25.33
N THR A 23 -23.11 2.91 26.40
CA THR A 23 -21.94 3.81 26.36
C THR A 23 -20.73 3.17 25.71
N MET A 24 -20.42 1.93 26.05
CA MET A 24 -19.35 1.19 25.38
C MET A 24 -19.67 1.02 23.89
N LEU A 25 -20.94 0.86 23.51
CA LEU A 25 -21.35 0.71 22.11
C LEU A 25 -20.88 1.89 21.24
N GLY A 26 -21.02 3.13 21.72
CA GLY A 26 -20.54 4.32 20.99
C GLY A 26 -19.04 4.31 20.77
N ILE A 27 -18.27 3.88 21.78
CA ILE A 27 -16.80 3.75 21.69
C ILE A 27 -16.43 2.60 20.75
N VAL A 28 -17.10 1.45 20.89
CA VAL A 28 -16.89 0.27 20.07
C VAL A 28 -17.13 0.60 18.61
N ILE A 29 -18.25 1.24 18.27
CA ILE A 29 -18.57 1.62 16.89
C ILE A 29 -17.56 2.64 16.35
N GLY A 30 -17.21 3.66 17.15
CA GLY A 30 -16.23 4.67 16.75
C GLY A 30 -14.84 4.10 16.52
N VAL A 31 -14.34 3.27 17.43
CA VAL A 31 -13.03 2.62 17.28
C VAL A 31 -13.07 1.57 16.17
N ALA A 32 -14.12 0.75 16.09
CA ALA A 32 -14.25 -0.27 15.04
C ALA A 32 -14.27 0.34 13.64
N SER A 33 -15.01 1.42 13.42
CA SER A 33 -15.08 2.07 12.10
C SER A 33 -13.73 2.66 11.69
N ILE A 34 -13.02 3.33 12.60
CA ILE A 34 -11.68 3.89 12.34
C ILE A 34 -10.68 2.77 12.06
N ILE A 35 -10.65 1.73 12.89
CA ILE A 35 -9.71 0.62 12.73
C ILE A 35 -9.99 -0.13 11.43
N ALA A 36 -11.25 -0.37 11.10
CA ALA A 36 -11.62 -0.97 9.83
C ALA A 36 -11.13 -0.12 8.65
N LEU A 37 -11.44 1.18 8.67
CA LEU A 37 -11.07 2.10 7.60
C LEU A 37 -9.55 2.24 7.42
N ILE A 38 -8.80 2.44 8.51
CA ILE A 38 -7.34 2.57 8.45
C ILE A 38 -6.70 1.27 7.97
N THR A 39 -7.18 0.12 8.44
CA THR A 39 -6.61 -1.19 8.05
C THR A 39 -6.87 -1.49 6.57
N ILE A 40 -8.07 -1.20 6.08
CA ILE A 40 -8.42 -1.38 4.65
C ILE A 40 -7.58 -0.44 3.79
N VAL A 41 -7.52 0.86 4.14
CA VAL A 41 -6.74 1.84 3.36
C VAL A 41 -5.27 1.45 3.37
N LYS A 42 -4.70 1.10 4.53
CA LYS A 42 -3.31 0.68 4.63
C LYS A 42 -3.02 -0.59 3.82
N GLY A 43 -3.87 -1.61 3.89
CA GLY A 43 -3.70 -2.82 3.08
C GLY A 43 -3.69 -2.51 1.58
N ALA A 44 -4.61 -1.65 1.13
CA ALA A 44 -4.63 -1.18 -0.26
C ALA A 44 -3.36 -0.38 -0.61
N THR A 45 -2.91 0.50 0.28
CA THR A 45 -1.68 1.29 0.09
C THR A 45 -0.43 0.44 0.03
N ASP A 46 -0.29 -0.53 0.92
CA ASP A 46 0.86 -1.41 0.98
C ASP A 46 0.89 -2.29 -0.29
N SER A 47 -0.26 -2.78 -0.73
CA SER A 47 -0.39 -3.53 -1.99
C SER A 47 0.04 -2.69 -3.20
N ILE A 48 -0.49 -1.47 -3.35
CA ILE A 48 -0.13 -0.59 -4.47
C ILE A 48 1.32 -0.12 -4.35
N GLY A 49 1.76 0.22 -3.15
CA GLY A 49 3.12 0.68 -2.85
C GLY A 49 4.17 -0.37 -3.18
N ASN A 50 3.89 -1.65 -2.90
CA ASN A 50 4.76 -2.76 -3.29
C ASN A 50 4.84 -2.87 -4.82
N GLN A 51 3.70 -2.82 -5.54
CA GLN A 51 3.69 -2.84 -7.01
C GLN A 51 4.46 -1.65 -7.61
N VAL A 52 4.32 -0.47 -7.03
CA VAL A 52 5.02 0.74 -7.44
C VAL A 52 6.52 0.65 -7.12
N THR A 53 6.90 0.00 -6.02
CA THR A 53 8.30 -0.24 -5.66
C THR A 53 8.97 -1.27 -6.59
N GLU A 54 8.23 -2.30 -7.03
CA GLU A 54 8.69 -3.26 -8.04
C GLU A 54 9.04 -2.59 -9.38
N LEU A 55 8.41 -1.46 -9.71
CA LEU A 55 8.73 -0.69 -10.92
C LEU A 55 10.09 0.03 -10.83
N GLY A 56 10.65 0.17 -9.62
CA GLY A 56 11.96 0.78 -9.35
C GLY A 56 11.94 2.31 -9.37
N ALA A 57 12.36 2.94 -8.27
CA ALA A 57 12.48 4.40 -8.18
C ALA A 57 13.60 4.98 -9.05
N ASN A 58 14.56 4.14 -9.43
CA ASN A 58 15.68 4.51 -10.30
C ASN A 58 15.37 4.34 -11.79
N LYS A 59 14.09 4.28 -12.18
CA LYS A 59 13.67 4.09 -13.56
C LYS A 59 13.13 5.38 -14.16
N ILE A 60 13.62 5.74 -15.35
CA ILE A 60 13.06 6.78 -16.20
C ILE A 60 12.53 6.11 -17.47
N ILE A 61 11.30 6.40 -17.85
CA ILE A 61 10.67 5.89 -19.08
C ILE A 61 10.66 7.01 -20.11
N ILE A 62 11.23 6.73 -21.28
CA ILE A 62 11.21 7.64 -22.43
C ILE A 62 10.26 7.04 -23.46
N THR A 63 9.26 7.83 -23.87
CA THR A 63 8.37 7.48 -24.98
C THR A 63 8.57 8.49 -26.10
N ALA A 64 9.16 8.06 -27.20
CA ALA A 64 9.42 8.83 -28.40
C ALA A 64 8.32 8.57 -29.44
N THR A 65 7.32 9.44 -29.47
CA THR A 65 6.28 9.48 -30.51
C THR A 65 6.91 9.77 -31.90
N GLY A 66 8.02 10.51 -31.89
CA GLY A 66 8.77 10.91 -33.07
C GLY A 66 8.18 12.11 -33.79
N THR A 67 8.65 12.31 -35.02
CA THR A 67 8.28 13.40 -35.92
C THR A 67 7.98 12.83 -37.31
N PRO A 68 7.36 13.61 -38.23
CA PRO A 68 7.17 13.18 -39.61
C PRO A 68 8.47 12.77 -40.34
N LEU A 69 9.61 13.31 -39.92
CA LEU A 69 10.92 13.05 -40.53
C LEU A 69 11.70 11.92 -39.84
N LYS A 70 11.41 11.64 -38.57
CA LYS A 70 12.10 10.62 -37.77
C LYS A 70 11.11 9.99 -36.80
N GLN A 71 10.80 8.71 -37.01
CA GLN A 71 9.91 7.95 -36.15
C GLN A 71 10.74 7.17 -35.13
N GLY A 72 10.45 7.34 -33.83
CA GLY A 72 11.17 6.67 -32.74
C GLY A 72 12.66 7.02 -32.63
N LEU A 73 13.38 6.18 -31.90
CA LEU A 73 14.80 6.29 -31.59
C LEU A 73 15.62 5.37 -32.50
N SER A 74 16.73 5.89 -33.00
CA SER A 74 17.75 5.12 -33.72
C SER A 74 18.76 4.50 -32.74
N GLN A 75 19.56 3.54 -33.22
CA GLN A 75 20.61 2.93 -32.41
C GLN A 75 21.65 3.95 -31.94
N ASP A 76 21.96 4.95 -32.78
CA ASP A 76 22.90 6.03 -32.45
C ASP A 76 22.36 6.93 -31.33
N ASP A 77 21.04 7.21 -31.33
CA ASP A 77 20.41 7.96 -30.23
C ASP A 77 20.57 7.20 -28.91
N ILE A 78 20.33 5.87 -28.93
CA ILE A 78 20.45 5.02 -27.74
C ILE A 78 21.90 4.97 -27.25
N ALA A 79 22.86 4.86 -28.16
CA ALA A 79 24.28 4.88 -27.83
C ALA A 79 24.69 6.22 -27.18
N ASN A 80 24.24 7.35 -27.73
CA ASN A 80 24.51 8.67 -27.15
C ASN A 80 23.86 8.85 -25.78
N LEU A 81 22.64 8.33 -25.58
CA LEU A 81 22.00 8.34 -24.27
C LEU A 81 22.80 7.51 -23.26
N SER A 82 23.35 6.36 -23.66
CA SER A 82 24.13 5.50 -22.76
C SER A 82 25.44 6.10 -22.24
N LEU A 83 25.92 7.20 -22.84
CA LEU A 83 27.13 7.90 -22.43
C LEU A 83 26.90 8.87 -21.25
N ILE A 84 25.66 9.12 -20.86
CA ILE A 84 25.34 10.00 -19.73
C ILE A 84 25.78 9.33 -18.42
N GLU A 85 26.56 10.06 -17.61
CA GLU A 85 27.28 9.51 -16.44
C GLU A 85 26.38 8.80 -15.42
N ASN A 86 25.18 9.33 -15.15
CA ASN A 86 24.27 8.78 -14.14
C ASN A 86 23.38 7.62 -14.65
N ILE A 87 23.67 7.07 -15.83
CA ILE A 87 22.90 5.96 -16.40
C ILE A 87 23.63 4.63 -16.17
N SER A 88 23.00 3.74 -15.38
CA SER A 88 23.50 2.39 -15.14
C SER A 88 23.26 1.46 -16.32
N GLY A 89 22.18 1.69 -17.07
CA GLY A 89 21.86 0.93 -18.26
C GLY A 89 20.57 1.38 -18.93
N ILE A 90 20.39 0.95 -20.17
CA ILE A 90 19.24 1.27 -21.00
C ILE A 90 18.65 -0.02 -21.55
N SER A 91 17.33 -0.17 -21.48
CA SER A 91 16.58 -1.26 -22.09
C SER A 91 15.52 -0.72 -23.06
N PRO A 92 15.70 -0.91 -24.37
CA PRO A 92 14.61 -0.75 -25.33
C PRO A 92 13.41 -1.63 -24.95
N SER A 93 12.20 -1.13 -25.17
CA SER A 93 10.97 -1.86 -24.87
C SER A 93 10.05 -1.86 -26.08
N ILE A 94 9.97 -3.00 -26.75
CA ILE A 94 9.04 -3.21 -27.86
C ILE A 94 7.90 -4.07 -27.31
N SER A 95 6.66 -3.76 -27.64
CA SER A 95 5.52 -4.57 -27.21
C SER A 95 4.53 -4.71 -28.36
N GLY A 96 3.99 -5.90 -28.51
CA GLY A 96 2.95 -6.20 -29.50
C GLY A 96 2.18 -7.45 -29.09
N LYS A 97 1.01 -7.64 -29.68
CA LYS A 97 0.23 -8.86 -29.50
C LYS A 97 0.30 -9.71 -30.75
N THR A 98 0.58 -11.00 -30.61
CA THR A 98 0.63 -11.95 -31.73
C THR A 98 0.24 -13.35 -31.26
N ALA A 99 0.08 -14.26 -32.20
CA ALA A 99 -0.18 -15.67 -31.91
C ALA A 99 1.14 -16.40 -31.60
N ILE A 100 1.08 -17.30 -30.64
CA ILE A 100 2.12 -18.28 -30.38
C ILE A 100 1.56 -19.69 -30.57
N GLU A 101 2.37 -20.57 -31.13
CA GLU A 101 1.99 -21.93 -31.44
C GLU A 101 3.01 -22.91 -30.88
N TYR A 102 2.50 -23.93 -30.20
CA TYR A 102 3.27 -25.08 -29.78
C TYR A 102 2.50 -26.36 -30.13
N HIS A 103 3.07 -27.18 -31.01
CA HIS A 103 2.47 -28.42 -31.52
C HIS A 103 1.09 -28.21 -32.18
N GLN A 104 -0.01 -28.50 -31.47
CA GLN A 104 -1.39 -28.36 -31.96
C GLN A 104 -2.17 -27.31 -31.16
N THR A 105 -1.51 -26.63 -30.22
CA THR A 105 -2.12 -25.61 -29.38
C THR A 105 -1.66 -24.24 -29.84
N VAL A 106 -2.64 -23.39 -30.16
CA VAL A 106 -2.42 -22.00 -30.56
C VAL A 106 -3.02 -21.10 -29.50
N LEU A 107 -2.22 -20.14 -29.02
CA LEU A 107 -2.69 -19.07 -28.16
C LEU A 107 -2.69 -17.77 -28.96
N ASP A 108 -3.89 -17.23 -29.18
CA ASP A 108 -4.08 -15.96 -29.86
C ASP A 108 -3.89 -14.78 -28.90
N HIS A 109 -3.46 -13.63 -29.44
CA HIS A 109 -3.36 -12.36 -28.71
C HIS A 109 -2.40 -12.36 -27.50
N VAL A 110 -1.37 -13.19 -27.51
CA VAL A 110 -0.33 -13.20 -26.47
C VAL A 110 0.53 -11.95 -26.56
N THR A 111 0.84 -11.36 -25.41
CA THR A 111 1.67 -10.15 -25.33
C THR A 111 3.14 -10.54 -25.41
N VAL A 112 3.77 -10.17 -26.53
CA VAL A 112 5.20 -10.38 -26.78
C VAL A 112 5.94 -9.07 -26.54
N GLN A 113 6.98 -9.12 -25.69
CA GLN A 113 7.85 -8.00 -25.39
C GLN A 113 9.28 -8.23 -25.87
N GLY A 114 9.85 -7.21 -26.51
CA GLY A 114 11.26 -7.13 -26.86
C GLY A 114 12.04 -6.42 -25.76
N LYS A 115 12.99 -7.12 -25.13
CA LYS A 115 13.88 -6.58 -24.07
C LYS A 115 15.35 -6.92 -24.37
N ASN A 116 16.28 -6.29 -23.65
CA ASN A 116 17.71 -6.61 -23.71
C ASN A 116 18.20 -7.25 -22.40
N GLU A 117 19.51 -7.46 -22.29
CA GLU A 117 20.16 -8.03 -21.11
C GLU A 117 20.06 -7.12 -19.87
N VAL A 118 20.01 -5.80 -20.07
CA VAL A 118 19.93 -4.82 -18.98
C VAL A 118 18.64 -5.02 -18.17
N TYR A 119 17.52 -5.30 -18.85
CA TYR A 119 16.23 -5.57 -18.19
C TYR A 119 16.34 -6.65 -17.10
N PHE A 120 17.06 -7.74 -17.39
CA PHE A 120 17.25 -8.86 -16.45
C PHE A 120 18.34 -8.61 -15.40
N LYS A 121 19.27 -7.69 -15.66
CA LYS A 121 20.28 -7.27 -14.66
C LYS A 121 19.67 -6.42 -13.57
N THR A 122 18.67 -5.60 -13.90
CA THR A 122 18.00 -4.73 -12.94
C THR A 122 17.19 -5.50 -11.90
N ASP A 123 16.53 -6.59 -12.30
CA ASP A 123 15.82 -7.48 -11.37
C ASP A 123 16.23 -8.95 -11.57
N THR A 124 17.10 -9.39 -10.66
CA THR A 124 17.65 -10.76 -10.65
C THR A 124 16.62 -11.82 -10.25
N LYS A 125 15.45 -11.45 -9.71
CA LYS A 125 14.39 -12.38 -9.29
C LYS A 125 13.38 -12.66 -10.40
N LEU A 126 13.50 -12.01 -11.56
CA LEU A 126 12.58 -12.18 -12.68
C LEU A 126 12.55 -13.61 -13.22
N LEU A 127 13.65 -14.36 -13.15
CA LEU A 127 13.76 -15.70 -13.71
C LEU A 127 13.44 -16.77 -12.66
N ASN A 128 12.58 -17.71 -13.05
CA ASN A 128 12.34 -18.95 -12.31
C ASN A 128 13.31 -20.06 -12.73
N SER A 129 13.59 -20.19 -14.02
CA SER A 129 14.47 -21.21 -14.57
C SER A 129 15.14 -20.77 -15.87
N GLY A 130 16.25 -21.41 -16.22
CA GLY A 130 17.02 -21.13 -17.44
C GLY A 130 18.01 -19.96 -17.29
N ARG A 131 18.20 -19.20 -18.38
CA ARG A 131 19.16 -18.08 -18.44
C ARG A 131 18.50 -16.80 -18.98
N PRO A 132 19.00 -15.61 -18.62
CA PRO A 132 18.56 -14.36 -19.22
C PRO A 132 19.05 -14.23 -20.67
N ILE A 133 18.47 -13.25 -21.38
CA ILE A 133 18.98 -12.78 -22.67
C ILE A 133 20.32 -12.11 -22.45
N ASN A 134 21.33 -12.50 -23.23
CA ASN A 134 22.67 -11.95 -23.16
C ASN A 134 22.98 -11.07 -24.39
N ILE A 135 24.07 -10.30 -24.32
CA ILE A 135 24.54 -9.42 -25.41
C ILE A 135 24.72 -10.19 -26.72
N LEU A 136 25.28 -11.41 -26.66
CA LEU A 136 25.48 -12.25 -27.84
C LEU A 136 24.17 -12.68 -28.52
N ASP A 137 23.07 -12.83 -27.76
CA ASP A 137 21.77 -13.14 -28.36
C ASP A 137 21.23 -11.94 -29.15
N LEU A 138 21.53 -10.73 -28.69
CA LEU A 138 21.11 -9.49 -29.34
C LEU A 138 21.92 -9.22 -30.61
N GLU A 139 23.25 -9.35 -30.52
CA GLU A 139 24.19 -9.13 -31.63
C GLU A 139 23.96 -10.12 -32.77
N ASN A 140 23.82 -11.41 -32.46
CA ASN A 140 23.59 -12.46 -33.45
C ASN A 140 22.11 -12.57 -33.87
N LYS A 141 21.22 -11.77 -33.28
CA LYS A 141 19.76 -11.84 -33.47
C LYS A 141 19.23 -13.27 -33.29
N ASN A 142 19.72 -13.93 -32.24
CA ASN A 142 19.31 -15.29 -31.90
C ASN A 142 17.81 -15.31 -31.60
N ARG A 143 17.08 -16.27 -32.18
CA ARG A 143 15.66 -16.47 -31.90
C ARG A 143 15.50 -17.27 -30.62
N VAL A 144 15.65 -16.59 -29.50
CA VAL A 144 15.47 -17.15 -28.16
C VAL A 144 14.29 -16.51 -27.46
N VAL A 145 13.63 -17.26 -26.58
CA VAL A 145 12.42 -16.80 -25.88
C VAL A 145 12.43 -17.19 -24.40
N ILE A 146 11.86 -16.32 -23.58
CA ILE A 146 11.59 -16.54 -22.16
C ILE A 146 10.07 -16.45 -21.96
N LEU A 147 9.49 -17.43 -21.27
CA LEU A 147 8.03 -17.56 -21.11
C LEU A 147 7.54 -17.19 -19.71
N GLY A 148 6.41 -16.50 -19.64
CA GLY A 148 5.66 -16.28 -18.41
C GLY A 148 5.08 -17.58 -17.83
N SER A 149 4.82 -17.59 -16.52
CA SER A 149 4.39 -18.81 -15.81
C SER A 149 3.08 -19.40 -16.32
N ASN A 150 2.11 -18.56 -16.73
CA ASN A 150 0.81 -19.03 -17.22
C ASN A 150 0.95 -19.66 -18.61
N ILE A 151 1.76 -19.07 -19.49
CA ILE A 151 2.07 -19.63 -20.81
C ILE A 151 2.69 -21.02 -20.67
N VAL A 152 3.57 -21.21 -19.69
CA VAL A 152 4.16 -22.53 -19.40
C VAL A 152 3.11 -23.53 -18.90
N GLN A 153 2.20 -23.10 -18.03
CA GLN A 153 1.10 -23.95 -17.55
C GLN A 153 0.16 -24.36 -18.69
N GLU A 154 -0.18 -23.43 -19.58
CA GLU A 154 -1.14 -23.66 -20.66
C GLU A 154 -0.57 -24.51 -21.80
N LEU A 155 0.65 -24.21 -22.27
CA LEU A 155 1.25 -24.90 -23.41
C LEU A 155 2.00 -26.18 -23.02
N PHE A 156 2.56 -26.24 -21.82
CA PHE A 156 3.41 -27.35 -21.38
C PHE A 156 2.82 -28.15 -20.21
N TYR A 157 1.63 -27.81 -19.73
CA TYR A 157 1.00 -28.45 -18.56
C TYR A 157 1.92 -28.44 -17.32
N GLY A 158 2.73 -27.38 -17.19
CA GLY A 158 3.73 -27.24 -16.13
C GLY A 158 5.00 -28.08 -16.32
N ALA A 159 5.16 -28.80 -17.43
CA ALA A 159 6.40 -29.50 -17.76
C ALA A 159 7.52 -28.51 -18.14
N ASN A 160 8.79 -28.93 -17.97
CA ASN A 160 9.94 -28.09 -18.29
C ASN A 160 9.94 -27.68 -19.79
N PRO A 161 9.88 -26.38 -20.10
CA PRO A 161 9.83 -25.90 -21.48
C PRO A 161 11.23 -25.61 -22.07
N LEU A 162 12.29 -25.69 -21.25
CA LEU A 162 13.66 -25.35 -21.69
C LEU A 162 14.12 -26.21 -22.87
N ASP A 163 14.88 -25.57 -23.77
CA ASP A 163 15.48 -26.14 -25.00
C ASP A 163 14.47 -26.66 -26.05
N LYS A 164 13.17 -26.41 -25.84
CA LYS A 164 12.14 -26.71 -26.84
C LYS A 164 11.91 -25.50 -27.75
N ASN A 165 11.34 -25.76 -28.93
CA ASN A 165 10.99 -24.72 -29.88
C ASN A 165 9.52 -24.31 -29.75
N LEU A 166 9.28 -23.01 -29.86
CA LEU A 166 7.98 -22.37 -29.88
C LEU A 166 7.90 -21.49 -31.13
N THR A 167 6.79 -21.53 -31.85
CA THR A 167 6.61 -20.69 -33.03
C THR A 167 5.89 -19.40 -32.61
N ILE A 168 6.46 -18.25 -32.96
CA ILE A 168 5.92 -16.91 -32.66
C ILE A 168 5.77 -16.17 -33.99
N ASN A 169 4.53 -15.80 -34.34
CA ASN A 169 4.22 -15.16 -35.63
C ASN A 169 4.84 -15.90 -36.85
N GLY A 170 4.81 -17.23 -36.85
CA GLY A 170 5.35 -18.07 -37.92
C GLY A 170 6.87 -18.25 -37.92
N LEU A 171 7.59 -17.79 -36.89
CA LEU A 171 9.04 -17.97 -36.74
C LEU A 171 9.35 -18.84 -35.52
N ASP A 172 10.28 -19.78 -35.66
CA ASP A 172 10.69 -20.65 -34.55
C ASP A 172 11.68 -19.95 -33.61
N TYR A 173 11.41 -20.08 -32.32
CA TYR A 173 12.21 -19.59 -31.20
C TYR A 173 12.55 -20.74 -30.24
N THR A 174 13.79 -20.78 -29.75
CA THR A 174 14.20 -21.75 -28.72
C THR A 174 13.98 -21.16 -27.32
N ILE A 175 13.32 -21.92 -26.46
CA ILE A 175 13.00 -21.50 -25.10
C ILE A 175 14.25 -21.63 -24.22
N ILE A 176 14.73 -20.51 -23.67
CA ILE A 176 15.95 -20.46 -22.86
C ILE A 176 15.67 -20.17 -21.37
N GLY A 177 14.43 -19.84 -21.01
CA GLY A 177 14.07 -19.51 -19.64
C GLY A 177 12.57 -19.37 -19.39
N THR A 178 12.21 -19.29 -18.12
CA THR A 178 10.84 -19.02 -17.65
C THR A 178 10.85 -17.95 -16.58
N LEU A 179 9.87 -17.06 -16.56
CA LEU A 179 9.72 -16.02 -15.53
C LEU A 179 9.16 -16.59 -14.23
N ALA A 180 9.52 -15.95 -13.11
CA ALA A 180 8.89 -16.17 -11.82
C ALA A 180 7.43 -15.74 -11.86
N ALA A 181 6.57 -16.53 -11.20
CA ALA A 181 5.16 -16.20 -11.09
C ALA A 181 4.98 -14.93 -10.26
N SER A 182 4.41 -13.90 -10.88
CA SER A 182 3.91 -12.70 -10.21
C SER A 182 2.56 -13.00 -9.55
N SER A 183 2.24 -12.30 -8.45
CA SER A 183 0.91 -12.40 -7.82
C SER A 183 -0.18 -12.00 -8.82
N GLY A 184 -1.27 -12.77 -8.91
CA GLY A 184 -2.35 -12.55 -9.90
C GLY A 184 -3.09 -11.20 -9.81
N PHE A 185 -2.85 -10.43 -8.75
CA PHE A 185 -3.35 -9.06 -8.56
C PHE A 185 -2.34 -7.96 -8.95
N SER A 186 -1.15 -8.33 -9.44
CA SER A 186 -0.14 -7.34 -9.85
C SER A 186 -0.55 -6.66 -11.16
N MET A 187 -0.60 -5.33 -11.14
CA MET A 187 -0.88 -4.52 -12.33
C MET A 187 0.21 -4.62 -13.41
N ASN A 188 1.37 -5.18 -13.07
CA ASN A 188 2.48 -5.49 -13.97
C ASN A 188 2.74 -7.01 -14.04
N SER A 189 1.68 -7.82 -14.07
CA SER A 189 1.84 -9.28 -14.13
C SER A 189 2.66 -9.69 -15.35
N THR A 190 3.70 -10.49 -15.09
CA THR A 190 4.57 -11.06 -16.11
C THR A 190 4.14 -12.47 -16.52
N ASN A 191 3.03 -12.96 -15.96
CA ASN A 191 2.63 -14.37 -16.08
C ASN A 191 2.21 -14.75 -17.50
N ASP A 192 1.59 -13.81 -18.22
CA ASP A 192 1.09 -14.00 -19.60
C ASP A 192 2.04 -13.35 -20.65
N LEU A 193 3.25 -12.98 -20.24
CA LEU A 193 4.23 -12.34 -21.12
C LEU A 193 5.13 -13.37 -21.81
N VAL A 194 5.50 -13.04 -23.05
CA VAL A 194 6.55 -13.73 -23.79
C VAL A 194 7.65 -12.71 -24.08
N ILE A 195 8.87 -12.96 -23.59
CA ILE A 195 9.99 -12.03 -23.75
C ILE A 195 10.97 -12.59 -24.77
N ILE A 196 11.30 -11.79 -25.78
CA ILE A 196 12.30 -12.09 -26.81
C ILE A 196 13.33 -10.94 -26.90
N PRO A 197 14.50 -11.14 -27.53
CA PRO A 197 15.44 -10.07 -27.80
C PRO A 197 14.78 -8.92 -28.56
N TYR A 198 14.98 -7.68 -28.13
CA TYR A 198 14.36 -6.52 -28.80
C TYR A 198 14.75 -6.44 -30.30
N THR A 199 15.95 -6.91 -30.65
CA THR A 199 16.44 -6.94 -32.03
C THR A 199 15.64 -7.89 -32.93
N THR A 200 15.16 -9.03 -32.41
CA THR A 200 14.28 -9.96 -33.14
C THR A 200 12.81 -9.57 -33.02
N ALA A 201 12.43 -8.85 -31.96
CA ALA A 201 11.07 -8.34 -31.77
C ALA A 201 10.68 -7.32 -32.84
N LEU A 202 11.59 -6.44 -33.27
CA LEU A 202 11.33 -5.48 -34.36
C LEU A 202 10.82 -6.19 -35.63
N SER A 203 11.53 -7.23 -36.08
CA SER A 203 11.11 -7.98 -37.27
C SER A 203 9.88 -8.84 -37.02
N THR A 204 9.78 -9.48 -35.85
CA THR A 204 8.67 -10.39 -35.52
C THR A 204 7.34 -9.66 -35.37
N LEU A 205 7.36 -8.44 -34.82
CA LEU A 205 6.15 -7.64 -34.60
C LEU A 205 5.89 -6.62 -35.74
N GLY A 206 6.74 -6.59 -36.77
CA GLY A 206 6.63 -5.62 -37.86
C GLY A 206 6.84 -4.16 -37.43
N VAL A 207 7.49 -3.94 -36.29
CA VAL A 207 7.77 -2.62 -35.73
C VAL A 207 9.12 -2.14 -36.26
N LYS A 208 9.13 -0.96 -36.90
CA LYS A 208 10.34 -0.44 -37.56
C LYS A 208 11.25 0.35 -36.63
N ASN A 209 10.71 0.95 -35.57
CA ASN A 209 11.41 1.91 -34.74
C ASN A 209 11.20 1.64 -33.25
N ILE A 210 12.19 1.98 -32.43
CA ILE A 210 12.09 1.87 -30.97
C ILE A 210 11.40 3.14 -30.46
N THR A 211 10.21 3.00 -29.89
CA THR A 211 9.47 4.15 -29.35
C THR A 211 9.56 4.24 -27.83
N ASN A 212 9.71 3.12 -27.12
CA ASN A 212 9.80 3.10 -25.67
C ASN A 212 11.17 2.65 -25.20
N LEU A 213 11.68 3.30 -24.18
CA LEU A 213 13.01 3.06 -23.63
C LEU A 213 12.97 3.21 -22.11
N ASP A 214 13.41 2.16 -21.43
CA ASP A 214 13.59 2.15 -19.98
C ASP A 214 15.05 2.54 -19.69
N VAL A 215 15.26 3.63 -18.95
CA VAL A 215 16.58 4.09 -18.49
C VAL A 215 16.69 3.83 -16.99
N PHE A 216 17.78 3.20 -16.57
CA PHE A 216 18.06 2.93 -15.17
C PHE A 216 19.16 3.84 -14.65
N LEU A 217 18.90 4.51 -13.53
CA LEU A 217 19.80 5.45 -12.88
C LEU A 217 20.76 4.76 -11.91
N ILE A 218 21.96 5.33 -11.76
CA ILE A 218 22.92 4.95 -10.72
C ILE A 218 22.52 5.62 -9.40
N ASP A 219 22.31 6.94 -9.40
CA ASP A 219 21.86 7.74 -8.27
C ASP A 219 20.51 8.41 -8.57
N THR A 220 19.50 8.07 -7.76
CA THR A 220 18.15 8.65 -7.85
C THR A 220 18.11 10.13 -7.48
N ASN A 221 19.06 10.62 -6.67
CA ASN A 221 19.08 12.03 -6.25
C ASN A 221 19.46 12.98 -7.41
N LEU A 222 20.13 12.44 -8.43
CA LEU A 222 20.51 13.18 -9.64
C LEU A 222 19.48 13.00 -10.78
N ALA A 223 18.30 12.44 -10.50
CA ALA A 223 17.28 12.17 -11.51
C ALA A 223 16.88 13.42 -12.29
N ASP A 224 16.64 14.55 -11.62
CA ASP A 224 16.26 15.81 -12.27
C ASP A 224 17.33 16.30 -13.25
N GLN A 225 18.59 16.27 -12.84
CA GLN A 225 19.72 16.63 -13.70
C GLN A 225 19.82 15.66 -14.88
N THR A 226 19.65 14.36 -14.62
CA THR A 226 19.69 13.33 -15.67
C THR A 226 18.57 13.54 -16.69
N VAL A 227 17.38 13.96 -16.27
CA VAL A 227 16.28 14.33 -17.18
C VAL A 227 16.68 15.52 -18.07
N LEU A 228 17.40 16.51 -17.55
CA LEU A 228 17.91 17.63 -18.36
C LEU A 228 18.94 17.14 -19.39
N ASP A 229 19.86 16.25 -18.97
CA ASP A 229 20.89 15.70 -19.86
C ASP A 229 20.27 14.82 -20.96
N LEU A 230 19.27 14.01 -20.62
CA LEU A 230 18.47 13.23 -21.57
C LEU A 230 17.77 14.15 -22.59
N LYS A 231 17.17 15.25 -22.14
CA LYS A 231 16.58 16.26 -23.06
C LYS A 231 17.65 16.88 -23.96
N GLY A 232 18.87 17.10 -23.45
CA GLY A 232 20.01 17.59 -24.22
C GLY A 232 20.36 16.71 -25.42
N VAL A 233 20.23 15.38 -25.29
CA VAL A 233 20.45 14.42 -26.39
C VAL A 233 19.21 14.30 -27.29
N LEU A 234 18.01 14.23 -26.72
CA LEU A 234 16.78 14.00 -27.47
C LEU A 234 16.32 15.22 -28.29
N ASN A 235 16.57 16.44 -27.80
CA ASN A 235 16.16 17.65 -28.50
C ASN A 235 16.79 17.78 -29.90
N PRO A 236 18.13 17.71 -30.07
CA PRO A 236 18.74 17.66 -31.39
C PRO A 236 18.28 16.46 -32.22
N ALA A 237 18.16 15.28 -31.58
CA ALA A 237 17.75 14.05 -32.25
C ALA A 237 16.36 14.15 -32.93
N PHE A 238 15.48 15.00 -32.42
CA PHE A 238 14.14 15.26 -32.96
C PHE A 238 13.96 16.68 -33.53
N ASN A 239 15.06 17.37 -33.87
CA ASN A 239 15.06 18.73 -34.45
C ASN A 239 14.30 19.76 -33.61
N TYR A 240 14.39 19.67 -32.27
CA TYR A 240 13.73 20.56 -31.33
C TYR A 240 12.20 20.65 -31.51
N LYS A 241 11.59 19.61 -32.09
CA LYS A 241 10.15 19.57 -32.26
C LYS A 241 9.47 19.31 -30.92
N ASP A 242 8.55 20.19 -30.56
CA ASP A 242 7.72 20.03 -29.38
C ASP A 242 6.94 18.69 -29.42
N GLN A 243 6.80 18.08 -28.24
CA GLN A 243 6.05 16.84 -28.04
C GLN A 243 6.53 15.63 -28.87
N ALA A 244 7.74 15.68 -29.44
CA ALA A 244 8.32 14.54 -30.14
C ALA A 244 8.63 13.34 -29.21
N TYR A 245 8.83 13.62 -27.93
CA TYR A 245 9.04 12.62 -26.89
C TYR A 245 8.48 13.08 -25.54
N THR A 246 8.31 12.13 -24.64
CA THR A 246 7.96 12.35 -23.23
C THR A 246 8.93 11.58 -22.35
N ILE A 247 9.25 12.14 -21.19
CA ILE A 247 10.11 11.54 -20.18
C ILE A 247 9.30 11.45 -18.90
N PHE A 248 9.21 10.26 -18.33
CA PHE A 248 8.54 9.99 -17.06
C PHE A 248 9.55 9.45 -16.06
N ASN A 249 9.81 10.20 -14.99
CA ASN A 249 10.61 9.73 -13.86
C ASN A 249 9.71 8.94 -12.91
N MET A 250 10.01 7.66 -12.69
CA MET A 250 9.25 6.82 -11.77
C MET A 250 9.40 7.29 -10.32
N GLY A 251 10.53 7.92 -9.97
CA GLY A 251 10.75 8.53 -8.65
C GLY A 251 9.69 9.59 -8.31
N ASP A 252 9.33 10.46 -9.26
CA ASP A 252 8.33 11.52 -9.07
C ASP A 252 6.93 10.94 -8.84
N ILE A 253 6.60 9.83 -9.55
CA ILE A 253 5.34 9.11 -9.37
C ILE A 253 5.27 8.49 -7.98
N ILE A 254 6.36 7.84 -7.53
CA ILE A 254 6.46 7.28 -6.19
C ILE A 254 6.28 8.36 -5.12
N GLN A 255 6.97 9.50 -5.27
CA GLN A 255 6.87 10.61 -4.32
C GLN A 255 5.47 11.24 -4.29
N SER A 256 4.85 11.39 -5.46
CA SER A 256 3.48 11.89 -5.58
C SER A 256 2.48 10.94 -4.92
N PHE A 257 2.65 9.64 -5.14
CA PHE A 257 1.83 8.60 -4.48
C PHE A 257 1.99 8.63 -2.96
N GLN A 258 3.23 8.70 -2.45
CA GLN A 258 3.50 8.82 -1.01
C GLN A 258 2.86 10.07 -0.41
N SER A 259 2.92 11.20 -1.12
CA SER A 259 2.31 12.47 -0.69
C SER A 259 0.79 12.37 -0.64
N MET A 260 0.17 11.77 -1.65
CA MET A 260 -1.28 11.50 -1.67
C MET A 260 -1.68 10.59 -0.50
N MET A 261 -0.88 9.56 -0.21
CA MET A 261 -1.13 8.66 0.91
C MET A 261 -1.00 9.34 2.27
N ALA A 262 -0.02 10.21 2.44
CA ALA A 262 0.14 11.01 3.65
C ALA A 262 -1.07 11.94 3.85
N MET A 263 -1.58 12.55 2.77
CA MET A 263 -2.79 13.39 2.82
C MET A 263 -4.03 12.58 3.21
N MET A 264 -4.21 11.37 2.65
CA MET A 264 -5.29 10.47 3.05
C MET A 264 -5.18 10.08 4.53
N SER A 265 -3.98 9.77 5.01
CA SER A 265 -3.75 9.47 6.43
C SER A 265 -4.12 10.64 7.34
N LEU A 266 -3.83 11.89 6.93
CA LEU A 266 -4.20 13.09 7.68
C LEU A 266 -5.73 13.26 7.74
N LEU A 267 -6.43 13.04 6.64
CA LEU A 267 -7.90 13.08 6.59
C LEU A 267 -8.51 12.02 7.52
N LEU A 268 -7.97 10.80 7.51
CA LEU A 268 -8.41 9.73 8.42
C LEU A 268 -8.16 10.09 9.88
N ALA A 269 -7.02 10.70 10.20
CA ALA A 269 -6.75 11.21 11.55
C ALA A 269 -7.75 12.31 11.96
N GLY A 270 -8.16 13.18 11.03
CA GLY A 270 -9.22 14.17 11.27
C GLY A 270 -10.58 13.54 11.56
N ILE A 271 -11.00 12.54 10.76
CA ILE A 271 -12.25 11.79 10.98
C ILE A 271 -12.19 11.03 12.32
N ALA A 272 -11.04 10.46 12.65
CA ALA A 272 -10.81 9.84 13.95
C ALA A 272 -10.95 10.86 15.09
N ALA A 273 -10.39 12.06 14.96
CA ALA A 273 -10.54 13.12 15.96
C ALA A 273 -12.01 13.56 16.14
N ILE A 274 -12.82 13.62 15.09
CA ILE A 274 -14.26 13.91 15.23
C ILE A 274 -14.98 12.77 15.96
N SER A 275 -14.65 11.52 15.60
CA SER A 275 -15.22 10.33 16.24
C SER A 275 -14.83 10.23 17.72
N LEU A 276 -13.62 10.68 18.09
CA LEU A 276 -13.15 10.84 19.47
C LEU A 276 -14.12 11.72 20.26
N VAL A 277 -14.49 12.87 19.68
CA VAL A 277 -15.35 13.85 20.35
C VAL A 277 -16.76 13.27 20.54
N VAL A 278 -17.32 12.63 19.53
CA VAL A 278 -18.66 12.03 19.60
C VAL A 278 -18.70 10.91 20.64
N GLY A 279 -17.74 9.98 20.61
CA GLY A 279 -17.65 8.90 21.60
C GLY A 279 -17.36 9.42 23.02
N GLY A 280 -16.50 10.43 23.11
CA GLY A 280 -16.14 11.10 24.36
C GLY A 280 -17.29 11.81 25.04
N ILE A 281 -18.13 12.52 24.28
CA ILE A 281 -19.37 13.15 24.82
C ILE A 281 -20.28 12.08 25.43
N GLY A 282 -20.37 10.89 24.82
CA GLY A 282 -21.10 9.75 25.36
C GLY A 282 -20.60 9.32 26.75
N ILE A 283 -19.28 9.20 26.92
CA ILE A 283 -18.65 8.89 28.23
C ILE A 283 -18.96 9.99 29.23
N MET A 284 -18.78 11.25 28.84
CA MET A 284 -19.00 12.40 29.70
C MET A 284 -20.43 12.46 30.24
N ASN A 285 -21.43 12.29 29.36
CA ASN A 285 -22.83 12.32 29.73
C ASN A 285 -23.20 11.18 30.67
N MET A 286 -22.72 9.96 30.39
CA MET A 286 -22.97 8.83 31.28
C MET A 286 -22.33 9.02 32.65
N MET A 287 -21.09 9.51 32.69
CA MET A 287 -20.40 9.79 33.94
C MET A 287 -21.13 10.87 34.75
N LEU A 288 -21.63 11.94 34.11
CA LEU A 288 -22.43 12.94 34.80
C LEU A 288 -23.69 12.35 35.42
N VAL A 289 -24.44 11.53 34.69
CA VAL A 289 -25.64 10.84 35.19
C VAL A 289 -25.28 9.87 36.33
N SER A 290 -24.20 9.10 36.18
CA SER A 290 -23.75 8.17 37.22
C SER A 290 -23.31 8.89 38.49
N ILE A 291 -22.71 10.07 38.39
CA ILE A 291 -22.31 10.87 39.55
C ILE A 291 -23.55 11.44 40.25
N THR A 292 -24.56 11.89 39.49
CA THR A 292 -25.81 12.40 40.07
C THR A 292 -26.60 11.34 40.81
N GLU A 293 -26.57 10.09 40.36
CA GLU A 293 -27.22 8.96 41.06
C GLU A 293 -26.45 8.51 42.30
N ARG A 294 -25.13 8.77 42.33
CA ARG A 294 -24.23 8.35 43.42
C ARG A 294 -23.80 9.49 44.33
N THR A 295 -24.55 10.60 44.32
CA THR A 295 -24.23 11.80 45.13
C THR A 295 -24.11 11.47 46.62
N THR A 296 -25.05 10.69 47.15
CA THR A 296 -25.08 10.27 48.57
C THR A 296 -23.88 9.39 48.92
N GLU A 297 -23.52 8.43 48.07
CA GLU A 297 -22.34 7.55 48.22
C GLU A 297 -21.04 8.37 48.24
N ILE A 298 -20.90 9.34 47.33
CA ILE A 298 -19.74 10.23 47.25
C ILE A 298 -19.68 11.14 48.50
N GLY A 299 -20.81 11.68 48.93
CA GLY A 299 -20.93 12.50 50.14
C GLY A 299 -20.48 11.75 51.39
N LEU A 300 -20.92 10.50 51.55
CA LEU A 300 -20.53 9.63 52.66
C LEU A 300 -19.02 9.36 52.67
N ARG A 301 -18.42 9.04 51.51
CA ARG A 301 -16.97 8.84 51.38
C ARG A 301 -16.17 10.08 51.78
N LYS A 302 -16.61 11.27 51.36
CA LYS A 302 -15.95 12.53 51.73
C LYS A 302 -16.12 12.86 53.22
N ALA A 303 -17.28 12.57 53.80
CA ALA A 303 -17.53 12.73 55.24
C ALA A 303 -16.63 11.80 56.09
N LEU A 304 -16.31 10.60 55.56
CA LEU A 304 -15.38 9.65 56.17
C LEU A 304 -13.89 9.97 55.88
N GLY A 305 -13.58 11.12 55.27
CA GLY A 305 -12.21 11.62 55.08
C GLY A 305 -11.58 11.34 53.73
N ALA A 306 -12.33 10.91 52.70
CA ALA A 306 -11.77 10.79 51.35
C ALA A 306 -11.40 12.16 50.76
N THR A 307 -10.15 12.33 50.34
CA THR A 307 -9.69 13.58 49.73
C THR A 307 -10.31 13.79 48.33
N PRO A 308 -10.54 15.03 47.89
CA PRO A 308 -11.09 15.33 46.56
C PRO A 308 -10.31 14.65 45.43
N ASN A 309 -8.98 14.62 45.52
CA ASN A 309 -8.12 13.98 44.52
C ASN A 309 -8.33 12.46 44.45
N ARG A 310 -8.61 11.79 45.57
CA ARG A 310 -8.90 10.34 45.59
C ARG A 310 -10.22 10.04 44.88
N ILE A 311 -11.26 10.85 45.12
CA ILE A 311 -12.55 10.72 44.43
C ILE A 311 -12.37 10.97 42.92
N GLN A 312 -11.62 12.02 42.55
CA GLN A 312 -11.36 12.33 41.15
C GLN A 312 -10.60 11.19 40.45
N LEU A 313 -9.54 10.66 41.08
CA LEU A 313 -8.76 9.57 40.52
C LEU A 313 -9.60 8.30 40.31
N GLN A 314 -10.49 7.98 41.25
CA GLN A 314 -11.41 6.84 41.12
C GLN A 314 -12.27 6.94 39.86
N PHE A 315 -12.93 8.09 39.64
CA PHE A 315 -13.79 8.29 38.48
C PHE A 315 -13.01 8.39 37.16
N ILE A 316 -11.79 8.95 37.16
CA ILE A 316 -10.92 8.93 35.98
C ILE A 316 -10.53 7.49 35.62
N ILE A 317 -10.15 6.66 36.61
CA ILE A 317 -9.82 5.25 36.38
C ILE A 317 -11.04 4.49 35.85
N GLU A 318 -12.24 4.75 36.37
CA GLU A 318 -13.48 4.15 35.88
C GLU A 318 -13.74 4.50 34.41
N ALA A 319 -13.56 5.77 34.03
CA ALA A 319 -13.68 6.23 32.65
C ALA A 319 -12.63 5.61 31.72
N ILE A 320 -11.36 5.53 32.14
CA ILE A 320 -10.29 4.88 31.38
C ILE A 320 -10.58 3.39 31.21
N PHE A 321 -11.06 2.72 32.25
CA PHE A 321 -11.33 1.29 32.19
C PHE A 321 -12.45 0.99 31.20
N LEU A 322 -13.55 1.75 31.25
CA LEU A 322 -14.64 1.69 30.27
C LEU A 322 -14.15 1.99 28.84
N SER A 323 -13.31 3.01 28.68
CA SER A 323 -12.85 3.43 27.35
C SER A 323 -11.87 2.45 26.73
N VAL A 324 -10.92 1.91 27.51
CA VAL A 324 -9.97 0.88 27.05
C VAL A 324 -10.69 -0.42 26.73
N PHE A 325 -11.66 -0.84 27.55
CA PHE A 325 -12.43 -2.05 27.26
C PHE A 325 -13.29 -1.90 25.99
N GLY A 326 -13.97 -0.76 25.85
CA GLY A 326 -14.68 -0.41 24.61
C GLY A 326 -13.75 -0.30 23.41
N GLY A 327 -12.53 0.21 23.61
CA GLY A 327 -11.47 0.29 22.61
C GLY A 327 -10.96 -1.07 22.14
N LEU A 328 -10.70 -1.99 23.07
CA LEU A 328 -10.29 -3.36 22.76
C LEU A 328 -11.40 -4.12 22.02
N ALA A 329 -12.64 -4.01 22.49
CA ALA A 329 -13.78 -4.59 21.78
C ALA A 329 -13.94 -3.98 20.39
N GLY A 330 -13.84 -2.65 20.27
CA GLY A 330 -13.84 -1.95 18.99
C GLY A 330 -12.71 -2.38 18.06
N LEU A 331 -11.50 -2.60 18.58
CA LEU A 331 -10.36 -3.12 17.81
C LEU A 331 -10.64 -4.52 17.28
N ILE A 332 -11.19 -5.41 18.10
CA ILE A 332 -11.53 -6.78 17.68
C ILE A 332 -12.60 -6.73 16.58
N PHE A 333 -13.69 -5.99 16.80
CA PHE A 333 -14.76 -5.87 15.80
C PHE A 333 -14.29 -5.17 14.53
N GLY A 334 -13.51 -4.09 14.64
CA GLY A 334 -12.95 -3.37 13.50
C GLY A 334 -11.98 -4.21 12.70
N ALA A 335 -11.13 -4.99 13.37
CA ALA A 335 -10.21 -5.93 12.71
C ALA A 335 -10.97 -7.05 12.00
N LEU A 336 -12.04 -7.59 12.61
CA LEU A 336 -12.91 -8.58 11.96
C LEU A 336 -13.59 -8.01 10.71
N ILE A 337 -14.15 -6.79 10.81
CA ILE A 337 -14.76 -6.10 9.67
C ILE A 337 -13.72 -5.89 8.56
N ALA A 338 -12.53 -5.41 8.89
CA ALA A 338 -11.44 -5.24 7.92
C ALA A 338 -11.02 -6.57 7.30
N TYR A 339 -10.91 -7.64 8.09
CA TYR A 339 -10.56 -8.97 7.57
C TYR A 339 -11.57 -9.46 6.53
N PHE A 340 -12.88 -9.40 6.84
CA PHE A 340 -13.89 -9.78 5.87
C PHE A 340 -13.90 -8.88 4.63
N ALA A 341 -13.72 -7.57 4.82
CA ALA A 341 -13.67 -6.62 3.70
C ALA A 341 -12.45 -6.86 2.79
N THR A 342 -11.27 -7.08 3.36
CA THR A 342 -10.02 -7.33 2.61
C THR A 342 -10.10 -8.62 1.81
N VAL A 343 -10.67 -9.69 2.39
CA VAL A 343 -10.94 -10.94 1.67
C VAL A 343 -11.93 -10.75 0.51
N LEU A 344 -12.99 -9.96 0.70
CA LEU A 344 -13.97 -9.66 -0.35
C LEU A 344 -13.37 -8.83 -1.51
N ILE A 345 -12.45 -7.91 -1.19
CA ILE A 345 -11.81 -7.01 -2.16
C ILE A 345 -10.60 -7.69 -2.83
N GLY A 346 -10.02 -8.73 -2.22
CA GLY A 346 -8.84 -9.43 -2.72
C GLY A 346 -7.53 -8.70 -2.39
N ILE A 347 -7.49 -7.91 -1.32
CA ILE A 347 -6.28 -7.22 -0.84
C ILE A 347 -5.73 -7.89 0.41
N ASP A 348 -4.42 -7.75 0.64
CA ASP A 348 -3.76 -8.32 1.81
C ASP A 348 -4.22 -7.63 3.10
N PHE A 349 -4.58 -8.44 4.09
CA PHE A 349 -4.92 -7.95 5.42
C PHE A 349 -3.66 -7.67 6.23
N THR A 350 -3.36 -6.38 6.48
CA THR A 350 -2.20 -5.97 7.28
C THR A 350 -2.62 -5.20 8.54
N LEU A 351 -2.62 -5.90 9.69
CA LEU A 351 -2.84 -5.24 10.98
C LEU A 351 -1.50 -4.76 11.57
N SER A 352 -1.20 -3.48 11.43
CA SER A 352 0.07 -2.94 11.91
C SER A 352 0.09 -2.72 13.44
N PRO A 353 1.22 -2.97 14.13
CA PRO A 353 1.37 -2.64 15.56
C PRO A 353 1.11 -1.16 15.88
N ALA A 354 1.38 -0.27 14.93
CA ALA A 354 1.04 1.15 15.03
C ALA A 354 -0.46 1.37 15.11
N THR A 355 -1.26 0.65 14.32
CA THR A 355 -2.74 0.71 14.35
C THR A 355 -3.28 0.26 15.72
N ILE A 356 -2.73 -0.83 16.28
CA ILE A 356 -3.11 -1.35 17.60
C ILE A 356 -2.75 -0.33 18.70
N SER A 357 -1.53 0.18 18.67
CA SER A 357 -1.04 1.16 19.64
C SER A 357 -1.85 2.46 19.58
N LEU A 358 -2.20 2.89 18.37
CA LEU A 358 -3.08 4.03 18.14
C LEU A 358 -4.45 3.76 18.73
N ALA A 359 -5.07 2.61 18.50
CA ALA A 359 -6.38 2.27 19.06
C ALA A 359 -6.39 2.34 20.60
N VAL A 360 -5.44 1.67 21.25
CA VAL A 360 -5.36 1.61 22.72
C VAL A 360 -5.03 2.98 23.29
N GLY A 361 -4.04 3.68 22.73
CA GLY A 361 -3.65 5.02 23.16
C GLY A 361 -4.79 6.03 22.97
N PHE A 362 -5.49 5.95 21.85
CA PHE A 362 -6.65 6.78 21.54
C PHE A 362 -7.79 6.54 22.53
N SER A 363 -8.16 5.28 22.79
CA SER A 363 -9.20 4.93 23.76
C SER A 363 -8.85 5.39 25.18
N ALA A 364 -7.59 5.26 25.60
CA ALA A 364 -7.14 5.79 26.89
C ALA A 364 -7.27 7.32 26.95
N ALA A 365 -6.85 8.03 25.88
CA ALA A 365 -6.96 9.48 25.80
C ALA A 365 -8.42 9.97 25.88
N VAL A 366 -9.37 9.30 25.21
CA VAL A 366 -10.82 9.62 25.35
C VAL A 366 -11.24 9.55 26.82
N GLY A 367 -10.92 8.44 27.49
CA GLY A 367 -11.32 8.20 28.88
C GLY A 367 -10.76 9.25 29.83
N ILE A 368 -9.51 9.68 29.63
CA ILE A 368 -8.89 10.75 30.42
C ILE A 368 -9.57 12.09 30.15
N ILE A 369 -9.66 12.53 28.90
CA ILE A 369 -10.13 13.87 28.54
C ILE A 369 -11.60 14.05 28.96
N PHE A 370 -12.47 13.11 28.57
CA PHE A 370 -13.91 13.23 28.81
C PHE A 370 -14.33 12.73 30.19
N GLY A 371 -13.52 11.91 30.86
CA GLY A 371 -13.71 11.54 32.26
C GLY A 371 -13.27 12.62 33.25
N TYR A 372 -12.36 13.52 32.85
CA TYR A 372 -11.79 14.53 33.74
C TYR A 372 -12.83 15.55 34.26
N MET A 373 -13.66 16.12 33.38
CA MET A 373 -14.64 17.14 33.79
C MET A 373 -15.69 16.57 34.77
N PRO A 374 -16.35 15.42 34.50
CA PRO A 374 -17.25 14.80 35.46
C PRO A 374 -16.56 14.44 36.77
N ALA A 375 -15.37 13.82 36.72
CA ALA A 375 -14.61 13.45 37.92
C ALA A 375 -14.26 14.66 38.80
N ARG A 376 -13.93 15.80 38.17
CA ARG A 376 -13.69 17.07 38.87
C ARG A 376 -14.97 17.65 39.47
N LYS A 377 -16.13 17.44 38.84
CA LYS A 377 -17.42 17.84 39.40
C LYS A 377 -17.76 17.00 40.64
N ALA A 378 -17.55 15.68 40.59
CA ALA A 378 -17.74 14.78 41.72
C ALA A 378 -16.84 15.13 42.91
N SER A 379 -15.55 15.39 42.67
CA SER A 379 -14.61 15.71 43.75
C SER A 379 -14.90 17.03 44.45
N ARG A 380 -15.65 17.94 43.82
CA ARG A 380 -16.05 19.24 44.38
C ARG A 380 -17.40 19.25 45.10
N LEU A 381 -18.13 18.13 45.13
CA LEU A 381 -19.39 18.03 45.88
C LEU A 381 -19.19 18.30 47.37
N ASN A 382 -20.03 19.14 47.96
CA ASN A 382 -20.02 19.41 49.39
C ASN A 382 -20.68 18.23 50.15
N PRO A 383 -20.02 17.61 51.15
CA PRO A 383 -20.57 16.47 51.88
C PRO A 383 -21.93 16.76 52.51
N ILE A 384 -22.13 17.99 53.00
CA ILE A 384 -23.38 18.41 53.65
C ILE A 384 -24.53 18.44 52.64
N ASP A 385 -24.31 19.06 51.48
CA ASP A 385 -25.33 19.13 50.42
C ASP A 385 -25.64 17.75 49.82
N ALA A 386 -24.62 16.90 49.70
CA ALA A 386 -24.79 15.54 49.21
C ALA A 386 -25.62 14.66 50.14
N LEU A 387 -25.46 14.81 51.46
CA LEU A 387 -26.20 14.04 52.47
C LEU A 387 -27.59 14.63 52.79
N ARG A 388 -27.85 15.89 52.46
CA ARG A 388 -29.17 16.52 52.61
C ARG A 388 -30.23 15.97 51.63
N SER A 389 -29.80 15.21 50.63
CA SER A 389 -30.67 14.55 49.65
C SER A 389 -31.13 13.14 50.06
N LEU A 390 -30.72 12.67 51.24
CA LEU A 390 -31.36 11.56 51.97
C LEU A 390 -32.70 12.02 52.55
#